data_AF-A0A533YBY7-F1
#
_entry.id   AF-A0A533YBY7-F1
#
_cell.length_a   1.000
_cell.length_b   1.000
_cell.length_c   1.000
_cell.angle_alpha   90.00
_cell.angle_beta   90.00
_cell.angle_gamma   90.00
#
_symmetry.space_group_name_H-M   'P 1'
#
loop_
_entity.id
_entity.type
_entity.pdbx_description
1 polymer ?
#
loop_
_entity_poly.entity_id
_entity_poly.type
_entity_poly.pdbx_seq_one_letter_code
_entity_poly.pdbx_strand_id
1 'polypeptide(L)' 'MKGFLRWFMNFGLMACVFVGTAAVGVLAYRLEGSPWRWPLVALVLAGIGTIAGIFWIRKYVDRQTKASEQGSQE' A
#
# COMPACT_ATOMS: atom_id res chain seq x y z
N MET A 1 13.18 20.68 0.00
CA MET A 1 11.70 20.62 0.16
C MET A 1 10.95 20.04 -1.06
N LYS A 2 11.43 20.20 -2.31
CA LYS A 2 10.75 19.65 -3.51
C LYS A 2 10.68 18.11 -3.56
N GLY A 3 11.65 17.41 -2.99
CA GLY A 3 11.65 15.94 -2.91
C GLY A 3 10.56 15.36 -1.99
N PHE A 4 10.30 16.01 -0.85
CA PHE A 4 9.28 15.55 0.12
C PHE A 4 7.87 15.71 -0.43
N LEU A 5 7.55 16.84 -1.08
CA LEU A 5 6.24 17.02 -1.72
C LEU A 5 6.01 16.01 -2.85
N ARG A 6 7.04 15.75 -3.66
CA ARG A 6 6.95 14.76 -4.75
C ARG A 6 6.80 13.35 -4.19
N TRP A 7 7.48 13.04 -3.09
CA TRP A 7 7.33 11.77 -2.37
C TRP A 7 5.93 11.66 -1.76
N PHE A 8 5.45 12.68 -1.05
CA PHE A 8 4.10 12.73 -0.47
C PHE A 8 2.99 12.66 -1.53
N MET A 9 3.14 13.29 -2.69
CA MET A 9 2.15 13.18 -3.76
C MET A 9 2.13 11.78 -4.37
N ASN A 10 3.26 11.09 -4.37
CA ASN A 10 3.39 9.71 -4.87
C ASN A 10 3.04 8.66 -3.78
N PHE A 11 3.21 8.97 -2.49
CA PHE A 11 2.91 8.11 -1.34
C PHE A 11 1.55 8.44 -0.69
N GLY A 12 0.92 9.55 -1.05
CA GLY A 12 -0.32 10.03 -0.47
C GLY A 12 -1.47 9.08 -0.77
N LEU A 13 -1.55 8.56 -1.99
CA LEU A 13 -2.52 7.50 -2.34
C LEU A 13 -2.30 6.26 -1.47
N MET A 14 -1.04 5.90 -1.23
CA MET A 14 -0.66 4.78 -0.38
C MET A 14 -1.07 4.97 1.08
N ALA A 15 -0.79 6.15 1.63
CA ALA A 15 -1.19 6.52 2.98
C ALA A 15 -2.71 6.54 3.13
N CYS A 16 -3.44 7.00 2.11
CA CYS A 16 -4.91 7.01 2.12
C CYS A 16 -5.49 5.59 2.15
N VAL A 17 -4.96 4.68 1.33
CA VAL A 17 -5.35 3.25 1.33
C VAL A 17 -4.98 2.58 2.66
N PHE A 18 -3.82 2.90 3.23
CA PHE A 18 -3.39 2.39 4.53
C PHE A 18 -4.32 2.83 5.66
N VAL A 19 -4.66 4.11 5.71
CA VAL A 19 -5.59 4.67 6.71
C VAL A 19 -6.99 4.07 6.56
N GLY A 20 -7.48 3.88 5.33
CA GLY A 20 -8.76 3.21 5.08
C GLY A 20 -8.77 1.75 5.56
N THR A 21 -7.71 1.01 5.28
CA THR A 21 -7.55 -0.39 5.71
C THR A 21 -7.48 -0.48 7.25
N ALA A 22 -6.74 0.44 7.89
CA ALA A 22 -6.64 0.50 9.34
C ALA A 22 -7.99 0.84 10.01
N ALA A 23 -8.76 1.78 9.44
CA ALA A 23 -10.09 2.12 9.95
C ALA A 23 -11.06 0.93 9.85
N VAL A 24 -11.05 0.19 8.73
CA VAL A 24 -11.85 -1.03 8.56
C VAL A 24 -11.40 -2.13 9.54
N GLY A 25 -10.10 -2.26 9.81
CA GLY A 25 -9.56 -3.18 10.81
C GLY A 25 -10.03 -2.85 12.23
N VAL A 26 -10.05 -1.57 12.61
CA VAL A 26 -10.60 -1.13 13.90
C VAL A 26 -12.09 -1.42 13.99
N LEU A 27 -12.84 -1.24 12.89
CA LEU A 27 -14.25 -1.58 12.82
C LEU A 27 -14.47 -3.09 12.98
N ALA A 28 -13.62 -3.92 12.36
CA ALA A 28 -13.63 -5.37 12.52
C ALA A 28 -13.40 -5.81 13.96
N TYR A 29 -12.49 -5.13 14.67
CA TYR A 29 -12.21 -5.37 16.09
C TYR A 29 -13.37 -4.98 17.00
N ARG A 30 -14.17 -3.98 16.63
CA ARG A 30 -15.34 -3.54 17.42
C ARG A 30 -16.56 -4.47 17.32
N LEU A 31 -16.61 -5.36 16.32
CA LEU A 31 -17.67 -6.37 16.18
C LEU A 31 -17.32 -7.65 16.97
N GLU A 32 -17.14 -7.57 18.28
CA GLU A 32 -17.01 -8.77 19.12
C GLU A 32 -18.38 -9.45 19.28
N GLY A 33 -18.55 -10.62 18.64
CA GLY A 33 -19.73 -11.49 18.78
C GLY A 33 -20.55 -11.76 17.52
N SER A 34 -20.33 -11.00 16.43
CA SER A 34 -21.10 -11.17 15.18
C SER A 34 -20.38 -12.03 14.12
N PRO A 35 -21.06 -12.93 13.39
CA PRO A 35 -20.45 -13.72 12.30
C PRO A 35 -19.87 -12.87 11.16
N TRP A 36 -20.18 -11.56 11.11
CA TRP A 36 -19.67 -10.60 10.12
C TRP A 36 -18.19 -10.23 10.27
N ARG A 37 -17.50 -10.71 11.31
CA ARG A 37 -16.05 -10.50 11.50
C ARG A 37 -15.20 -11.07 10.37
N TRP A 38 -15.52 -12.26 9.86
CA TRP A 38 -14.75 -12.91 8.81
C TRP A 38 -14.74 -12.14 7.48
N PRO A 39 -15.88 -11.63 6.97
CA PRO A 39 -15.91 -10.72 5.83
C PRO A 39 -15.05 -9.47 6.04
N LEU A 40 -15.11 -8.86 7.23
CA LEU A 40 -14.32 -7.68 7.59
C LEU A 40 -12.82 -7.98 7.62
N VAL A 41 -12.42 -9.14 8.17
CA VAL A 41 -11.02 -9.60 8.16
C VAL A 41 -10.54 -9.90 6.74
N ALA A 42 -11.38 -10.52 5.91
CA ALA A 42 -11.06 -10.74 4.50
C ALA A 42 -10.87 -9.41 3.75
N LEU A 43 -11.67 -8.39 4.07
CA LEU A 43 -11.54 -7.03 3.54
C LEU A 43 -10.23 -6.36 3.98
N VAL A 44 -9.82 -6.54 5.24
CA VAL A 44 -8.53 -6.05 5.74
C VAL A 44 -7.37 -6.77 5.04
N LEU A 45 -7.44 -8.09 4.90
CA LEU A 45 -6.46 -8.88 4.16
C LEU A 45 -6.37 -8.46 2.69
N ALA A 46 -7.50 -8.18 2.05
CA ALA A 46 -7.55 -7.65 0.69
C ALA A 46 -6.87 -6.27 0.61
N GLY A 47 -7.14 -5.37 1.56
CA GLY A 47 -6.49 -4.05 1.65
C GLY A 47 -4.98 -4.17 1.83
N ILE A 48 -4.51 -5.06 2.71
CA ILE A 48 -3.08 -5.35 2.89
C ILE A 48 -2.47 -5.94 1.60
N GLY A 49 -3.18 -6.85 0.94
CA GLY A 49 -2.77 -7.41 -0.35
C GLY A 49 -2.59 -6.34 -1.43
N THR A 50 -3.49 -5.37 -1.50
CA THR A 50 -3.38 -4.22 -2.41
C THR A 50 -2.15 -3.36 -2.10
N ILE A 51 -1.91 -3.08 -0.81
CA ILE A 51 -0.72 -2.32 -0.38
C ILE A 51 0.56 -3.06 -0.78
N ALA A 52 0.63 -4.37 -0.50
CA ALA A 52 1.77 -5.21 -0.87
C ALA A 52 1.98 -5.25 -2.38
N GLY A 53 0.92 -5.38 -3.18
CA GLY A 53 0.99 -5.41 -4.63
C GLY A 53 1.56 -4.11 -5.23
N ILE A 54 1.06 -2.95 -4.79
CA ILE A 54 1.57 -1.67 -5.26
C ILE A 54 3.03 -1.45 -4.79
N PHE A 55 3.39 -1.89 -3.58
CA PHE A 55 4.79 -1.84 -3.12
C PHE A 55 5.70 -2.71 -4.00
N TRP A 56 5.20 -3.87 -4.43
CA TRP A 56 5.94 -4.77 -5.32
C TRP A 56 6.13 -4.18 -6.71
N ILE A 57 5.09 -3.57 -7.28
CA ILE A 57 5.17 -2.82 -8.56
C ILE A 57 6.19 -1.69 -8.44
N ARG A 58 6.17 -0.93 -7.34
CA ARG A 58 7.16 0.12 -7.10
C ARG A 58 8.58 -0.42 -7.07
N LYS A 59 8.81 -1.51 -6.33
CA LYS A 59 10.13 -2.14 -6.21
C LYS A 59 10.60 -2.69 -7.56
N TYR A 60 9.68 -3.21 -8.37
CA TYR A 60 9.96 -3.70 -9.71
C TYR A 60 10.36 -2.57 -10.66
N VAL A 61 9.60 -1.46 -10.67
CA VAL A 61 9.91 -0.28 -11.48
C VAL A 61 11.23 0.36 -11.04
N ASP A 62 11.47 0.52 -9.74
CA ASP A 62 12.73 1.06 -9.20
C ASP A 62 13.94 0.21 -9.62
N ARG A 63 13.81 -1.13 -9.60
CA ARG A 63 14.85 -2.03 -10.11
C ARG A 63 15.08 -1.87 -11.62
N GLN A 64 14.02 -1.71 -12.40
CA GLN A 64 14.15 -1.49 -13.85
C GLN A 64 14.80 -0.15 -14.19
N THR A 65 14.41 0.93 -13.51
CA THR A 65 15.05 2.24 -13.69
C THR A 65 16.55 2.19 -13.37
N LYS A 66 16.93 1.53 -12.27
CA LYS A 66 18.36 1.35 -11.92
C LYS A 66 19.13 0.50 -12.92
N ALA A 67 18.52 -0.57 -13.46
CA ALA A 67 19.13 -1.38 -14.51
C ALA A 67 19.31 -0.59 -15.82
N SER A 68 18.36 0.29 -16.16
CA SER A 68 18.43 1.14 -17.34
C SER A 68 19.48 2.26 -17.21
N GLU A 69 19.71 2.79 -16.00
CA GLU A 69 20.77 3.78 -15.74
C GLU A 69 22.18 3.17 -15.83
N GLN A 70 22.35 1.90 -15.43
CA GLN A 70 23.65 1.22 -15.57
C GLN A 70 24.00 0.83 -17.01
N GLY A 71 23.02 0.50 -17.86
CA GLY A 71 23.26 0.13 -19.26
C GLY A 71 23.51 1.32 -20.20
N SER A 72 23.32 2.56 -19.74
CA SER A 72 23.54 3.77 -20.56
C SER A 72 24.93 4.41 -20.33
N GLN A 73 25.79 3.78 -19.50
CA GLN A 73 27.17 4.20 -19.25
C GLN A 73 28.23 3.29 -19.90
N GLU A 74 27.82 2.32 -20.74
CA GLU A 74 28.73 1.52 -21.57
C GLU A 74 28.83 2.06 -23.00
#